data_AF-A0A2G6PJT7-F1
#
_entry.id   AF-A0A2G6PJT7-F1
#
_cell.length_a   1.000
_cell.length_b   1.000
_cell.length_c   1.000
_cell.angle_alpha   90.00
_cell.angle_beta   90.00
_cell.angle_gamma   90.00
#
_symmetry.space_group_name_H-M   'P 1'
#
loop_
_entity.id
_entity.type
_entity.pdbx_description
1 polymer ?
#
loop_
_entity_poly.entity_id
_entity_poly.type
_entity_poly.pdbx_seq_one_letter_code
_entity_poly.pdbx_strand_id
1 'polypeptide(L)'
;MKKLVLVLLTMLSINLFAQDWKDQLATDLVVVKDGKMTITDLTLITILEDGSSVQIKTYAEAPINSFISRDQFVAIFSTNSYVFIKELLAEGGFTEEDYKIKTVDIKDLIGTADVELVFYMGRNGMQVVVEAAGEQTKITQTWESIFE
;
A
#
# COMPACT_ATOMS: atom_id res chain seq x y z
N MET A 1 -46.86 3.04 -6.59
CA MET A 1 -46.20 1.90 -5.91
C MET A 1 -44.85 1.52 -6.51
N LYS A 2 -44.73 1.15 -7.80
CA LYS A 2 -43.44 0.76 -8.41
C LYS A 2 -42.30 1.78 -8.26
N LYS A 3 -42.58 3.08 -8.42
CA LYS A 3 -41.59 4.17 -8.23
C LYS A 3 -41.15 4.35 -6.77
N LEU A 4 -42.05 4.08 -5.81
CA LEU A 4 -41.76 4.21 -4.38
C LEU A 4 -40.85 3.07 -3.89
N VAL A 5 -41.08 1.85 -4.40
CA VAL A 5 -40.26 0.66 -4.12
C VAL A 5 -38.84 0.82 -4.67
N LEU A 6 -38.69 1.39 -5.87
CA LEU A 6 -37.38 1.65 -6.48
C LEU A 6 -36.56 2.65 -5.66
N VAL A 7 -37.20 3.74 -5.18
CA VAL A 7 -36.54 4.74 -4.33
C VAL A 7 -36.12 4.13 -2.97
N LEU A 8 -36.98 3.31 -2.38
CA LEU A 8 -36.67 2.61 -1.12
C LEU A 8 -35.49 1.64 -1.28
N LEU A 9 -35.43 0.91 -2.39
CA LEU A 9 -34.32 0.02 -2.73
C LEU A 9 -33.00 0.79 -2.88
N THR A 10 -33.02 1.93 -3.59
CA THR A 10 -31.81 2.76 -3.73
C THR A 10 -31.33 3.33 -2.39
N MET A 11 -32.23 3.71 -1.48
CA MET A 11 -31.88 4.23 -0.15
C MET A 11 -31.30 3.15 0.77
N LEU A 12 -31.76 1.90 0.66
CA LEU A 12 -31.21 0.77 1.40
C LEU A 12 -29.79 0.41 0.94
N SER A 13 -29.51 0.46 -0.37
CA SER A 13 -28.17 0.19 -0.90
C SER A 13 -27.12 1.23 -0.47
N ILE A 14 -27.49 2.51 -0.30
CA ILE A 14 -26.53 3.57 0.11
C ILE A 14 -26.00 3.33 1.53
N ASN A 15 -26.80 2.76 2.43
CA ASN A 15 -26.39 2.54 3.83
C ASN A 15 -25.34 1.42 3.98
N LEU A 16 -25.38 0.40 3.11
CA LEU A 16 -24.40 -0.69 3.14
C LEU A 16 -23.03 -0.23 2.66
N PHE A 17 -22.97 0.45 1.51
CA PHE A 17 -21.71 1.05 1.03
C PHE A 17 -21.18 2.14 1.98
N ALA A 18 -22.07 2.80 2.75
CA ALA A 18 -21.66 3.83 3.70
C ALA A 18 -20.97 3.29 4.97
N GLN A 19 -21.26 2.04 5.34
CA GLN A 19 -20.64 1.42 6.51
C GLN A 19 -19.20 0.99 6.21
N ASP A 20 -18.93 0.47 5.00
CA ASP A 20 -17.61 -0.06 4.63
C ASP A 20 -16.50 1.00 4.62
N TRP A 21 -16.75 2.18 4.02
CA TRP A 21 -15.71 3.23 4.01
C TRP A 21 -15.48 3.84 5.39
N LYS A 22 -16.50 3.84 6.26
CA LYS A 22 -16.37 4.40 7.62
C LYS A 22 -15.42 3.55 8.45
N ASP A 23 -15.54 2.24 8.36
CA ASP A 23 -14.67 1.32 9.09
C ASP A 23 -13.24 1.35 8.53
N GLN A 24 -13.08 1.50 7.20
CA GLN A 24 -11.78 1.73 6.58
C GLN A 24 -11.12 3.03 7.09
N LEU A 25 -11.85 4.14 7.08
CA LEU A 25 -11.33 5.43 7.57
C LEU A 25 -11.03 5.43 9.08
N ALA A 26 -11.74 4.61 9.85
CA ALA A 26 -11.53 4.48 11.29
C ALA A 26 -10.36 3.54 11.65
N THR A 27 -9.85 2.77 10.68
CA THR A 27 -8.76 1.82 10.92
C THR A 27 -7.45 2.57 11.05
N ASP A 28 -6.73 2.30 12.14
CA ASP A 28 -5.38 2.82 12.33
C ASP A 28 -4.42 2.20 11.30
N LEU A 29 -3.91 3.04 10.39
CA LEU A 29 -2.88 2.64 9.42
C LEU A 29 -1.56 2.22 10.08
N VAL A 30 -1.25 2.81 11.25
CA VAL A 30 -0.01 2.57 11.97
C VAL A 30 -0.33 1.83 13.26
N VAL A 31 0.25 0.65 13.40
CA VAL A 31 0.22 -0.13 14.65
C VAL A 31 1.47 0.19 15.46
N VAL A 32 1.29 0.42 16.75
CA VAL A 32 2.38 0.62 17.69
C VAL A 32 2.52 -0.62 18.58
N LYS A 33 3.62 -1.34 18.44
CA LYS A 33 3.91 -2.55 19.22
C LYS A 33 5.41 -2.71 19.42
N ASP A 34 5.80 -3.23 20.59
CA ASP A 34 7.20 -3.56 20.92
C ASP A 34 8.19 -2.38 20.70
N GLY A 35 7.73 -1.16 20.96
CA GLY A 35 8.54 0.06 20.80
C GLY A 35 8.75 0.49 19.34
N LYS A 36 7.98 -0.05 18.40
CA LYS A 36 8.02 0.32 16.98
C LYS A 36 6.66 0.82 16.49
N MET A 37 6.70 1.73 15.53
CA MET A 37 5.61 2.01 14.60
C MET A 37 5.76 1.07 13.41
N THR A 38 4.68 0.41 13.01
CA THR A 38 4.63 -0.47 11.85
C THR A 38 3.42 -0.14 11.00
N ILE A 39 3.57 -0.21 9.68
CA ILE A 39 2.47 -0.10 8.70
C ILE A 39 2.62 -1.23 7.70
N THR A 40 1.50 -1.78 7.24
CA THR A 40 1.46 -2.82 6.21
C THR A 40 0.36 -2.49 5.23
N ASP A 41 0.67 -2.56 3.95
CA ASP A 41 -0.26 -2.42 2.86
C ASP A 41 -0.13 -3.63 1.93
N LEU A 42 -1.27 -4.13 1.45
CA LEU A 42 -1.34 -5.29 0.57
C LEU A 42 -2.12 -4.90 -0.67
N THR A 43 -1.48 -5.00 -1.82
CA THR A 43 -2.04 -4.53 -3.08
C THR A 43 -2.05 -5.68 -4.10
N LEU A 44 -3.20 -5.91 -4.73
CA LEU A 44 -3.30 -6.75 -5.92
C LEU A 44 -3.36 -5.85 -7.14
N ILE A 45 -2.39 -6.03 -8.04
CA ILE A 45 -2.37 -5.36 -9.34
C ILE A 45 -2.74 -6.39 -10.39
N THR A 46 -3.76 -6.09 -11.20
CA THR A 46 -4.20 -6.94 -12.31
C THR A 46 -3.99 -6.22 -13.63
N ILE A 47 -3.31 -6.88 -14.56
CA ILE A 47 -3.16 -6.45 -15.94
C ILE A 47 -4.41 -6.88 -16.71
N LEU A 48 -5.16 -5.92 -17.21
CA LEU A 48 -6.45 -6.11 -17.87
C LEU A 48 -6.33 -6.75 -19.26
N GLU A 49 -5.17 -6.65 -19.90
CA GLU A 49 -4.94 -7.18 -21.25
C GLU A 49 -4.89 -8.72 -21.26
N ASP A 50 -4.19 -9.34 -20.32
CA ASP A 50 -3.98 -10.78 -20.26
C ASP A 50 -4.55 -11.43 -18.99
N GLY A 51 -5.02 -10.64 -18.03
CA GLY A 51 -5.56 -11.11 -16.75
C GLY A 51 -4.49 -11.55 -15.75
N SER A 52 -3.20 -11.35 -16.05
CA SER A 52 -2.12 -11.63 -15.12
C SER A 52 -2.20 -10.68 -13.91
N SER A 53 -1.68 -11.13 -12.78
CA SER A 53 -1.76 -10.36 -11.54
C SER A 53 -0.53 -10.53 -10.67
N VAL A 54 -0.22 -9.49 -9.91
CA VAL A 54 0.90 -9.42 -8.97
C VAL A 54 0.36 -8.97 -7.62
N GLN A 55 0.66 -9.74 -6.56
CA GLN A 55 0.41 -9.39 -5.17
C GLN A 55 1.65 -8.76 -4.56
N ILE A 56 1.52 -7.50 -4.14
CA ILE A 56 2.58 -6.73 -3.52
C ILE A 56 2.25 -6.58 -2.04
N LYS A 57 3.21 -6.94 -1.18
CA LYS A 57 3.16 -6.65 0.25
C LYS A 57 4.18 -5.57 0.58
N THR A 58 3.70 -4.50 1.16
CA THR A 58 4.53 -3.36 1.52
C THR A 58 4.50 -3.18 3.03
N TYR A 59 5.65 -3.24 3.69
CA TYR A 59 5.79 -3.10 5.13
C TYR A 59 6.77 -1.98 5.44
N ALA A 60 6.51 -1.20 6.48
CA ALA A 60 7.53 -0.34 7.06
C ALA A 60 7.59 -0.44 8.58
N GLU A 61 8.78 -0.20 9.12
CA GLU A 61 8.98 -0.02 10.56
C GLU A 61 9.91 1.13 10.91
N ALA A 62 9.61 1.76 12.04
CA ALA A 62 10.45 2.77 12.69
C ALA A 62 10.34 2.65 14.22
N PRO A 63 11.39 2.93 15.00
CA PRO A 63 11.24 2.97 16.46
C PRO A 63 10.31 4.12 16.90
N ILE A 64 9.41 3.87 17.87
CA ILE A 64 8.35 4.80 18.29
C ILE A 64 8.90 6.07 18.95
N ASN A 65 10.00 5.95 19.69
CA ASN A 65 10.66 7.08 20.38
C ASN A 65 11.81 7.65 19.54
N SER A 66 11.69 7.58 18.22
CA SER A 66 12.76 7.98 17.31
C SER A 66 12.59 9.41 16.77
N PHE A 67 13.33 9.69 15.71
CA PHE A 67 13.47 10.98 15.02
C PHE A 67 12.31 11.28 14.07
N ILE A 68 11.47 10.28 13.74
CA ILE A 68 10.37 10.42 12.79
C ILE A 68 9.02 10.41 13.52
N SER A 69 8.16 11.39 13.21
CA SER A 69 6.78 11.40 13.73
C SER A 69 5.93 10.37 13.01
N ARG A 70 4.78 9.98 13.59
CA ARG A 70 3.80 9.10 12.95
C ARG A 70 3.38 9.62 11.56
N ASP A 71 3.15 10.92 11.44
CA ASP A 71 2.70 11.53 10.19
C ASP A 71 3.77 11.46 9.10
N GLN A 72 5.03 11.76 9.46
CA GLN A 72 6.15 11.65 8.53
C GLN A 72 6.42 10.19 8.15
N PHE A 73 6.28 9.26 9.09
CA PHE A 73 6.37 7.83 8.83
C PHE A 73 5.36 7.37 7.77
N VAL A 74 4.09 7.77 7.92
CA VAL A 74 3.03 7.47 6.93
C VAL A 74 3.31 8.15 5.60
N ALA A 75 3.74 9.42 5.60
CA ALA A 75 4.01 10.17 4.37
C ALA A 75 5.15 9.54 3.55
N ILE A 76 6.27 9.20 4.20
CA ILE A 76 7.43 8.56 3.56
C ILE A 76 7.04 7.17 3.05
N PHE A 77 6.34 6.37 3.87
CA PHE A 77 5.83 5.06 3.46
C PHE A 77 4.98 5.16 2.20
N SER A 78 3.94 6.00 2.23
CA SER A 78 2.98 6.10 1.12
C SER A 78 3.65 6.56 -0.16
N THR A 79 4.52 7.57 -0.07
CA THR A 79 5.21 8.16 -1.23
C THR A 79 6.18 7.17 -1.85
N ASN A 80 7.03 6.54 -1.03
CA ASN A 80 8.02 5.60 -1.55
C ASN A 80 7.35 4.32 -2.05
N SER A 81 6.34 3.79 -1.37
CA SER A 81 5.61 2.60 -1.84
C SER A 81 5.03 2.83 -3.24
N TYR A 82 4.41 3.98 -3.46
CA TYR A 82 3.90 4.35 -4.78
C TYR A 82 5.00 4.46 -5.83
N VAL A 83 6.12 5.12 -5.53
CA VAL A 83 7.27 5.23 -6.45
C VAL A 83 7.83 3.86 -6.82
N PHE A 84 8.09 3.00 -5.83
CA PHE A 84 8.63 1.66 -6.06
C PHE A 84 7.67 0.78 -6.86
N ILE A 85 6.38 0.81 -6.57
CA ILE A 85 5.38 0.06 -7.32
C ILE A 85 5.32 0.57 -8.77
N LYS A 86 5.38 1.89 -8.98
CA LYS A 86 5.38 2.48 -10.32
C LYS A 86 6.63 2.08 -11.12
N GLU A 87 7.80 2.09 -10.49
CA GLU A 87 9.05 1.64 -11.12
C GLU A 87 9.01 0.15 -11.47
N LEU A 88 8.53 -0.70 -10.55
CA LEU A 88 8.33 -2.13 -10.80
C LEU A 88 7.41 -2.39 -12.00
N LEU A 89 6.30 -1.66 -12.09
CA LEU A 89 5.39 -1.77 -13.23
C LEU A 89 6.05 -1.32 -14.53
N ALA A 90 6.81 -0.22 -14.50
CA ALA A 90 7.53 0.28 -15.67
C ALA A 90 8.60 -0.71 -16.16
N GLU A 91 9.33 -1.36 -15.26
CA GLU A 91 10.27 -2.45 -15.59
C GLU A 91 9.56 -3.65 -16.23
N GLY A 92 8.34 -3.95 -15.77
CA GLY A 92 7.44 -4.94 -16.37
C GLY A 92 6.85 -4.52 -17.72
N GLY A 93 7.10 -3.29 -18.20
CA GLY A 93 6.57 -2.75 -19.44
C GLY A 93 5.18 -2.12 -19.33
N PHE A 94 4.70 -1.86 -18.12
CA PHE A 94 3.40 -1.23 -17.85
C PHE A 94 3.60 0.21 -17.40
N THR A 95 3.03 1.17 -18.13
CA THR A 95 3.10 2.59 -17.79
C THR A 95 1.72 3.13 -17.38
N GLU A 96 1.69 4.26 -16.66
CA GLU A 96 0.42 4.87 -16.20
C GLU A 96 -0.51 5.28 -17.34
N GLU A 97 0.03 5.49 -18.55
CA GLU A 97 -0.78 5.82 -19.74
C GLU A 97 -1.58 4.61 -20.26
N ASP A 98 -1.24 3.40 -19.82
CA ASP A 98 -1.76 2.20 -20.45
C ASP A 98 -3.24 1.93 -20.16
N TYR A 99 -3.90 2.53 -19.14
CA TYR A 99 -5.27 2.16 -18.69
C TYR A 99 -5.51 0.65 -18.47
N LYS A 100 -4.44 -0.17 -18.56
CA LYS A 100 -4.46 -1.62 -18.60
C LYS A 100 -4.24 -2.22 -17.22
N ILE A 101 -4.22 -1.43 -16.16
CA ILE A 101 -4.00 -1.94 -14.81
C ILE A 101 -5.17 -1.58 -13.90
N LYS A 102 -5.55 -2.54 -13.08
CA LYS A 102 -6.48 -2.36 -11.97
C LYS A 102 -5.73 -2.65 -10.68
N THR A 103 -5.74 -1.66 -9.78
CA THR A 103 -5.17 -1.78 -8.44
C THR A 103 -6.29 -1.96 -7.42
N VAL A 104 -6.13 -2.93 -6.52
CA VAL A 104 -7.08 -3.20 -5.44
C VAL A 104 -6.33 -3.45 -4.15
N ASP A 105 -6.68 -2.71 -3.10
CA ASP A 105 -6.21 -3.00 -1.74
C ASP A 105 -6.90 -4.26 -1.23
N ILE A 106 -6.11 -5.25 -0.83
CA ILE A 106 -6.60 -6.54 -0.32
C ILE A 106 -6.38 -6.60 1.19
N LYS A 107 -7.27 -7.29 1.91
CA LYS A 107 -7.18 -7.39 3.37
C LYS A 107 -6.14 -8.41 3.84
N ASP A 108 -5.91 -9.45 3.04
CA ASP A 108 -4.98 -10.53 3.29
C ASP A 108 -4.41 -11.05 1.96
N LEU A 109 -3.23 -11.65 2.01
CA LEU A 109 -2.59 -12.28 0.85
C LEU A 109 -3.36 -13.54 0.43
N ILE A 110 -3.49 -13.72 -0.88
CA ILE A 110 -3.96 -14.96 -1.53
C ILE A 110 -2.73 -15.82 -1.81
N GLY A 111 -2.24 -16.52 -0.78
CA GLY A 111 -0.99 -17.29 -0.84
C GLY A 111 0.22 -16.47 -0.38
N THR A 112 1.29 -16.43 -1.18
CA THR A 112 2.49 -15.64 -0.90
C THR A 112 2.48 -14.35 -1.73
N ALA A 113 3.14 -13.31 -1.24
CA ALA A 113 3.39 -12.12 -2.04
C ALA A 113 4.34 -12.46 -3.21
N ASP A 114 4.09 -11.89 -4.37
CA ASP A 114 4.98 -11.96 -5.53
C ASP A 114 6.16 -10.98 -5.36
N VAL A 115 5.89 -9.85 -4.69
CA VAL A 115 6.88 -8.84 -4.32
C VAL A 115 6.67 -8.39 -2.87
N GLU A 116 7.75 -8.37 -2.08
CA GLU A 116 7.77 -7.73 -0.76
C GLU A 116 8.66 -6.49 -0.77
N LEU A 117 8.09 -5.35 -0.35
CA LEU A 117 8.79 -4.09 -0.13
C LEU A 117 8.87 -3.82 1.36
N VAL A 118 10.08 -3.80 1.93
CA VAL A 118 10.29 -3.66 3.37
C VAL A 118 11.13 -2.43 3.67
N PHE A 119 10.53 -1.41 4.27
CA PHE A 119 11.16 -0.15 4.62
C PHE A 119 11.58 -0.16 6.10
N TYR A 120 12.89 -0.08 6.35
CA TYR A 120 13.47 0.10 7.66
C TYR A 120 13.89 1.56 7.84
N MET A 121 13.13 2.33 8.63
CA MET A 121 13.37 3.75 8.85
C MET A 121 14.11 3.96 10.18
N GLY A 122 15.40 4.32 10.08
CA GLY A 122 16.30 4.52 11.21
C GLY A 122 16.77 5.96 11.34
N ARG A 123 17.48 6.28 12.43
CA ARG A 123 17.90 7.66 12.75
C ARG A 123 18.63 8.41 11.63
N ASN A 124 19.41 7.69 10.83
CA ASN A 124 20.29 8.27 9.82
C ASN A 124 19.74 8.16 8.39
N GLY A 125 18.68 7.39 8.18
CA GLY A 125 18.16 7.13 6.85
C GLY A 125 17.18 5.97 6.81
N MET A 126 16.90 5.53 5.61
CA MET A 126 16.01 4.43 5.29
C MET A 126 16.76 3.36 4.51
N GLN A 127 16.48 2.09 4.83
CA GLN A 127 16.82 0.98 3.96
C GLN A 127 15.54 0.37 3.42
N VAL A 128 15.48 0.20 2.10
CA VAL A 128 14.42 -0.53 1.41
C VAL A 128 14.98 -1.89 1.02
N VAL A 129 14.26 -2.94 1.36
CA VAL A 129 14.55 -4.30 0.92
C VAL A 129 13.42 -4.71 -0.03
N VAL A 130 13.79 -5.02 -1.26
CA VAL A 130 12.88 -5.51 -2.29
C VAL A 130 13.15 -6.99 -2.46
N GLU A 131 12.15 -7.82 -2.22
CA GLU A 131 12.21 -9.26 -2.47
C GLU A 131 11.24 -9.61 -3.59
N ALA A 132 11.75 -10.17 -4.69
CA ALA A 132 10.96 -10.59 -5.84
C ALA A 132 11.61 -11.82 -6.47
N ALA A 133 10.81 -12.79 -6.89
CA ALA A 133 11.29 -14.04 -7.51
C ALA A 133 12.38 -14.80 -6.71
N GLY A 134 12.41 -14.63 -5.38
CA GLY A 134 13.41 -15.23 -4.49
C GLY A 134 14.77 -14.51 -4.46
N GLU A 135 14.90 -13.39 -5.18
CA GLU A 135 16.06 -12.50 -5.11
C GLU A 135 15.76 -11.31 -4.20
N GLN A 136 16.80 -10.83 -3.51
CA GLN A 136 16.71 -9.71 -2.59
C GLN A 136 17.65 -8.58 -3.00
N THR A 137 17.09 -7.39 -3.21
CA THR A 137 17.82 -6.15 -3.46
C THR A 137 17.68 -5.22 -2.26
N LYS A 138 18.78 -4.56 -1.87
CA LYS A 138 18.80 -3.61 -0.76
C LYS A 138 19.25 -2.24 -1.24
N ILE A 139 18.44 -1.23 -0.96
CA ILE A 139 18.69 0.17 -1.30
C ILE A 139 18.77 0.94 0.01
N THR A 140 19.86 1.66 0.26
CA THR A 140 20.04 2.44 1.49
C THR A 140 20.24 3.90 1.12
N GLN A 141 19.44 4.78 1.74
CA GLN A 141 19.48 6.22 1.52
C GLN A 141 19.53 6.95 2.86
N THR A 142 20.29 8.03 2.93
CA THR A 142 20.29 8.92 4.11
C THR A 142 19.09 9.85 4.06
N TRP A 143 18.70 10.44 5.19
CA TRP A 143 17.67 11.48 5.17
C TRP A 143 18.08 12.70 4.36
N GLU A 144 19.36 13.08 4.42
CA GLU A 144 19.94 14.16 3.60
C GLU A 144 19.68 13.91 2.11
N SER A 145 19.99 12.70 1.60
CA SER A 145 19.73 12.33 0.20
C SER A 145 18.25 12.30 -0.20
N ILE A 146 17.33 12.14 0.76
CA ILE A 146 15.88 12.07 0.48
C ILE A 146 15.25 13.47 0.48
N PHE A 147 15.80 14.41 1.26
CA PHE A 147 15.20 15.73 1.50
C PHE A 147 15.98 16.91 0.90
N GLU A 148 17.17 16.71 0.36
CA GLU A 148 17.91 17.69 -0.46
C GLU A 148 17.54 17.59 -1.96
#